data_AF-A0A5A7WE82-F1
#
_entry.id   AF-A0A5A7WE82-F1
#
_cell.length_a   1.000
_cell.length_b   1.000
_cell.length_c   1.000
_cell.angle_alpha   90.00
_cell.angle_beta   90.00
_cell.angle_gamma   90.00
#
_symmetry.space_group_name_H-M   'P 1'
#
loop_
_entity.id
_entity.type
_entity.pdbx_description
1 polymer ?
#
loop_
_entity_poly.entity_id
_entity_poly.type
_entity_poly.pdbx_seq_one_letter_code
_entity_poly.pdbx_strand_id
1 'polypeptide(L)'
;MAKILERFVAKELRPWVKTFPAEFYKQIFRLNGWAYVENAGRPGVIGHWTNNIIYKRLAPGVWDELKRLTPKTPSGAYKNKLFQRLTEDVGHPKLREHMSAVLMLMKYSPHWRVFMDRLDREFPQWGTNFLLPFPEDYSPPNLPPPPNFIDG
;
A
#
# COMPACT_ATOMS: atom_id res chain seq x y z
N MET A 1 -4.09 -17.36 -11.47
CA MET A 1 -4.17 -16.43 -10.32
C MET A 1 -4.23 -17.17 -8.98
N ALA A 2 -5.06 -18.21 -8.83
CA ALA A 2 -5.16 -19.00 -7.60
C ALA A 2 -3.81 -19.50 -7.02
N LYS A 3 -2.92 -20.03 -7.86
CA LYS A 3 -1.59 -20.52 -7.42
C LYS A 3 -0.68 -19.44 -6.81
N ILE A 4 -0.83 -18.17 -7.17
CA ILE A 4 -0.04 -17.08 -6.58
C ILE A 4 -0.57 -16.80 -5.16
N LEU A 5 -1.90 -16.71 -5.01
CA LEU A 5 -2.52 -16.44 -3.72
C LEU A 5 -2.23 -17.54 -2.70
N GLU A 6 -2.32 -18.82 -3.11
CA GLU A 6 -2.01 -19.95 -2.23
C GLU A 6 -0.57 -19.94 -1.71
N ARG A 7 0.37 -19.48 -2.53
CA ARG A 7 1.78 -19.36 -2.12
C ARG A 7 2.01 -18.17 -1.20
N PHE A 8 1.25 -17.09 -1.32
CA PHE A 8 1.47 -15.87 -0.54
C PHE A 8 0.64 -15.79 0.73
N VAL A 9 -0.55 -16.38 0.73
CA VAL A 9 -1.57 -16.21 1.78
C VAL A 9 -1.83 -17.53 2.50
N ALA A 10 -1.59 -17.53 3.81
CA ALA A 10 -1.82 -18.67 4.68
C ALA A 10 -3.31 -18.83 5.03
N LYS A 11 -3.78 -20.08 5.07
CA LYS A 11 -5.16 -20.42 5.47
C LYS A 11 -5.43 -20.12 6.95
N GLU A 12 -4.40 -20.25 7.78
CA GLU A 12 -4.46 -20.02 9.21
C GLU A 12 -3.69 -18.76 9.62
N LEU A 13 -4.02 -18.20 10.78
CA LEU A 13 -3.27 -17.08 11.34
C LEU A 13 -1.95 -17.58 11.91
N ARG A 14 -0.87 -16.96 11.46
CA ARG A 14 0.48 -17.22 11.97
C ARG A 14 0.74 -16.42 13.26
N PRO A 15 1.67 -16.89 14.11
CA PRO A 15 2.13 -16.13 15.26
C PRO A 15 2.62 -14.73 14.87
N TRP A 16 2.53 -13.78 15.80
CA TRP A 16 3.02 -12.43 15.57
C TRP A 16 4.54 -12.44 15.41
N VAL A 17 5.02 -11.94 14.28
CA VAL A 17 6.45 -11.70 14.02
C VAL A 17 6.66 -10.20 13.81
N LYS A 18 7.69 -9.65 14.45
CA LYS A 18 8.07 -8.25 14.28
C LYS A 18 8.49 -8.00 12.83
N THR A 19 7.60 -7.39 12.06
CA THR A 19 7.73 -7.26 10.59
C THR A 19 8.09 -5.86 10.14
N PHE A 20 7.64 -4.84 10.87
CA PHE A 20 7.86 -3.44 10.54
C PHE A 20 8.91 -2.85 11.49
N PRO A 21 10.13 -2.50 11.01
CA PRO A 21 11.15 -1.89 11.84
C PRO A 21 10.73 -0.48 12.27
N ALA A 22 11.21 -0.02 13.42
CA ALA A 22 10.97 1.35 13.89
C ALA A 22 11.44 2.39 12.87
N GLU A 23 12.52 2.08 12.15
CA GLU A 23 13.10 2.92 11.10
C GLU A 23 12.12 3.25 9.97
N PHE A 24 11.24 2.33 9.59
CA PHE A 24 10.20 2.59 8.60
C PHE A 24 9.29 3.76 9.02
N TYR A 25 8.86 3.75 10.29
CA TYR A 25 8.03 4.82 10.82
C TYR A 25 8.82 6.13 11.01
N LYS A 26 10.08 6.06 11.44
CA LYS A 26 10.96 7.24 11.51
C LYS A 26 11.08 7.92 10.15
N GLN A 27 11.24 7.14 9.08
CA GLN A 27 11.31 7.66 7.72
C GLN A 27 9.99 8.30 7.26
N ILE A 28 8.83 7.72 7.60
CA ILE A 28 7.52 8.35 7.30
C ILE A 28 7.43 9.72 7.96
N PHE A 29 7.77 9.83 9.25
CA PHE A 29 7.73 11.11 9.96
C PHE A 29 8.70 12.12 9.34
N ARG A 30 9.96 11.71 9.06
CA ARG A 30 10.96 12.54 8.40
C ARG A 30 10.47 13.09 7.05
N LEU A 31 9.94 12.22 6.19
CA LEU A 31 9.48 12.59 4.84
C LEU A 31 8.28 13.54 4.84
N ASN A 32 7.51 13.58 5.94
CA ASN A 32 6.37 14.48 6.13
C ASN A 32 6.71 15.70 7.02
N GLY A 33 7.97 15.84 7.47
CA GLY A 33 8.38 16.95 8.35
C GLY A 33 7.78 16.89 9.75
N TRP A 34 7.36 15.71 10.22
CA TRP A 34 6.75 15.52 11.54
C TRP A 34 7.79 15.19 12.61
N ALA A 35 7.59 15.69 13.83
CA ALA A 35 8.41 15.32 14.98
C ALA A 35 8.18 13.85 15.37
N TYR A 36 9.25 13.07 15.43
CA TYR A 36 9.18 11.68 15.87
C TYR A 36 9.41 11.59 17.38
N VAL A 37 8.39 11.13 18.11
CA VAL A 37 8.49 10.81 19.53
C VAL A 37 8.36 9.30 19.68
N GLU A 38 9.32 8.69 20.36
CA GLU A 38 9.29 7.25 20.64
C GLU A 38 8.09 6.92 21.53
N ASN A 39 7.39 5.82 21.21
CA ASN A 39 6.17 5.37 21.91
C ASN A 39 4.94 6.30 21.82
N ALA A 40 4.96 7.36 21.02
CA ALA A 40 3.78 8.19 20.80
C ALA A 40 2.72 7.52 19.90
N GLY A 41 1.46 7.90 20.12
CA GLY A 41 0.34 7.51 19.26
C GLY A 41 0.59 7.94 17.82
N ARG A 42 0.36 7.02 16.88
CA ARG A 42 0.60 7.25 15.45
C ARG A 42 -0.66 7.79 14.77
N PRO A 43 -0.56 8.79 13.89
CA PRO A 43 -1.68 9.23 13.08
C PRO A 43 -2.32 8.08 12.29
N GLY A 44 -3.65 8.02 12.25
CA GLY A 44 -4.38 6.95 11.57
C GLY A 44 -4.06 6.82 10.07
N VAL A 45 -3.67 7.92 9.44
CA VAL A 45 -3.24 7.97 8.03
C VAL A 45 -2.06 7.03 7.72
N ILE A 46 -1.19 6.75 8.69
CA ILE A 46 -0.04 5.85 8.52
C ILE A 46 -0.50 4.42 8.18
N GLY A 47 -1.66 4.00 8.69
CA GLY A 47 -2.24 2.71 8.33
C GLY A 47 -2.62 2.64 6.85
N HIS A 48 -3.22 3.71 6.32
CA HIS A 48 -3.57 3.82 4.90
C HIS A 48 -2.33 3.83 4.01
N TRP A 49 -1.29 4.57 4.40
CA TRP A 49 -0.02 4.59 3.68
C TRP A 49 0.68 3.24 3.72
N THR A 50 0.68 2.55 4.86
CA THR A 50 1.26 1.20 4.95
C THR A 50 0.56 0.24 3.98
N ASN A 51 -0.77 0.33 3.85
CA ASN A 51 -1.50 -0.48 2.87
C ASN A 51 -1.08 -0.19 1.44
N ASN A 52 -0.94 1.08 1.08
CA ASN A 52 -0.51 1.51 -0.25
C ASN A 52 0.95 1.11 -0.54
N ILE A 53 1.87 1.42 0.37
CA ILE A 53 3.32 1.30 0.17
C ILE A 53 3.76 -0.16 0.19
N ILE A 54 3.06 -1.01 0.94
CA ILE A 54 3.47 -2.38 1.18
C ILE A 54 2.48 -3.36 0.56
N TYR A 55 1.30 -3.53 1.16
CA TYR A 55 0.43 -4.67 0.82
C TYR A 55 -0.09 -4.64 -0.62
N LYS A 56 -0.43 -3.46 -1.16
CA LYS A 56 -0.92 -3.31 -2.55
C LYS A 56 0.14 -3.57 -3.63
N ARG A 57 1.41 -3.68 -3.25
CA ARG A 57 2.55 -3.83 -4.17
C ARG A 57 3.22 -5.20 -4.09
N LEU A 58 2.78 -6.09 -3.18
CA LEU A 58 3.40 -7.40 -2.96
C LEU A 58 3.25 -8.36 -4.14
N ALA A 59 2.02 -8.58 -4.59
CA ALA A 59 1.71 -9.47 -5.72
C ALA A 59 0.24 -9.28 -6.15
N PRO A 60 -0.11 -9.69 -7.39
CA PRO A 60 -1.48 -9.61 -7.89
C PRO A 60 -2.49 -10.31 -6.97
N GLY A 61 -3.55 -9.58 -6.57
CA GLY A 61 -4.66 -10.10 -5.76
C GLY A 61 -4.36 -10.37 -4.28
N VAL A 62 -3.09 -10.30 -3.84
CA VAL A 62 -2.73 -10.57 -2.44
C VAL A 62 -3.40 -9.59 -1.48
N TRP A 63 -3.44 -8.30 -1.82
CA TRP A 63 -4.09 -7.29 -0.99
C TRP A 63 -5.57 -7.61 -0.73
N ASP A 64 -6.32 -7.93 -1.80
CA ASP A 64 -7.75 -8.19 -1.69
C ASP A 64 -8.03 -9.45 -0.88
N GLU A 65 -7.21 -10.49 -1.07
CA GLU A 65 -7.34 -11.72 -0.31
C GLU A 65 -7.01 -11.53 1.18
N LEU A 66 -5.93 -10.79 1.50
CA LEU A 66 -5.59 -10.44 2.88
C LEU A 66 -6.71 -9.66 3.56
N LYS A 67 -7.33 -8.71 2.83
CA LYS A 67 -8.46 -7.92 3.32
C LYS A 67 -9.70 -8.79 3.54
N ARG A 68 -9.99 -9.72 2.62
CA ARG A 68 -11.12 -10.66 2.72
C ARG A 68 -10.99 -11.58 3.94
N LEU A 69 -9.79 -12.09 4.21
CA LEU A 69 -9.51 -13.01 5.32
C LEU A 69 -9.31 -12.33 6.69
N THR A 70 -9.23 -11.00 6.70
CA THR A 70 -8.98 -10.21 7.90
C THR A 70 -10.17 -9.29 8.16
N PRO A 71 -11.21 -9.76 8.87
CA PRO A 71 -12.38 -8.96 9.17
C PRO A 71 -12.01 -7.73 10.01
N LYS A 72 -12.79 -6.66 9.84
CA LYS A 72 -12.66 -5.43 10.63
C LYS A 72 -13.48 -5.50 11.92
N THR A 73 -13.07 -4.73 12.92
CA THR A 73 -13.84 -4.43 14.13
C THR A 73 -14.93 -3.40 13.80
N PRO A 74 -15.94 -3.21 14.69
CA PRO A 74 -16.92 -2.13 14.54
C PRO A 74 -16.28 -0.74 14.43
N SER A 75 -15.12 -0.53 15.05
CA SER A 75 -14.31 0.68 14.94
C SER A 75 -13.54 0.82 13.62
N GLY A 76 -13.64 -0.13 12.69
CA GLY A 76 -13.02 -0.08 11.38
C GLY A 76 -11.55 -0.56 11.31
N ALA A 77 -10.95 -0.94 12.45
CA ALA A 77 -9.61 -1.52 12.52
C ALA A 77 -9.62 -3.00 12.11
N TYR A 78 -8.52 -3.51 11.55
CA TYR A 78 -8.41 -4.95 11.30
C TYR A 78 -8.31 -5.73 12.61
N LYS A 79 -9.11 -6.80 12.77
CA LYS A 79 -9.09 -7.64 13.98
C LYS A 79 -7.71 -8.27 14.21
N ASN A 80 -7.05 -8.67 13.12
CA ASN A 80 -5.70 -9.25 13.14
C ASN A 80 -4.75 -8.43 12.27
N LYS A 81 -3.44 -8.61 12.45
CA LYS A 81 -2.46 -7.94 11.58
C LYS A 81 -2.38 -8.66 10.25
N LEU A 82 -2.45 -7.92 9.14
CA LEU A 82 -2.48 -8.49 7.78
C LEU A 82 -1.28 -9.40 7.48
N PHE A 83 -0.08 -9.07 7.97
CA PHE A 83 1.09 -9.92 7.76
C PHE A 83 0.98 -11.31 8.41
N GLN A 84 0.15 -11.50 9.44
CA GLN A 84 -0.07 -12.83 10.05
C GLN A 84 -0.78 -13.81 9.11
N ARG A 85 -1.34 -13.31 8.00
CA ARG A 85 -1.93 -14.12 6.93
C ARG A 85 -0.96 -14.37 5.79
N LEU A 86 0.31 -13.97 5.90
CA LEU A 86 1.32 -14.30 4.90
C LEU A 86 1.96 -15.65 5.23
N THR A 87 2.27 -16.42 4.18
CA THR A 87 3.02 -17.67 4.32
C THR A 87 4.46 -17.41 4.73
N GLU A 88 5.08 -18.40 5.38
CA GLU A 88 6.47 -18.29 5.86
C GLU A 88 7.50 -18.50 4.74
N ASP A 89 7.17 -19.31 3.74
CA ASP A 89 8.04 -19.72 2.65
C ASP A 89 8.14 -18.67 1.53
N VAL A 90 7.05 -17.97 1.23
CA VAL A 90 7.02 -16.98 0.13
C VAL A 90 6.53 -15.60 0.59
N GLY A 91 5.37 -15.52 1.26
CA GLY A 91 4.71 -14.26 1.57
C GLY A 91 5.54 -13.35 2.48
N HIS A 92 6.00 -13.87 3.62
CA HIS A 92 6.86 -13.14 4.57
C HIS A 92 8.23 -12.78 3.99
N PRO A 93 8.96 -13.70 3.33
CA PRO A 93 10.21 -13.36 2.65
C PRO A 93 10.06 -12.23 1.64
N LYS A 94 9.03 -12.28 0.79
CA LYS A 94 8.75 -11.21 -0.19
C LYS A 94 8.36 -9.89 0.47
N LEU A 95 7.60 -9.94 1.56
CA LEU A 95 7.30 -8.76 2.36
C LEU A 95 8.58 -8.10 2.91
N ARG A 96 9.53 -8.89 3.42
CA ARG A 96 10.80 -8.37 3.94
C ARG A 96 11.67 -7.78 2.85
N GLU A 97 11.76 -8.45 1.70
CA GLU A 97 12.50 -7.96 0.53
C GLU A 97 11.95 -6.61 0.05
N HIS A 98 10.63 -6.53 -0.12
CA HIS A 98 9.93 -5.28 -0.49
C HIS A 98 10.14 -4.19 0.56
N MET A 99 10.01 -4.53 1.85
CA MET A 99 10.25 -3.58 2.95
C MET A 99 11.66 -2.98 2.91
N SER A 100 12.68 -3.81 2.68
CA SER A 100 14.07 -3.34 2.57
C SER A 100 14.24 -2.37 1.39
N ALA A 101 13.66 -2.68 0.23
CA ALA A 101 13.70 -1.81 -0.94
C ALA A 101 12.97 -0.47 -0.71
N VAL A 102 11.77 -0.51 -0.12
CA VAL A 102 11.01 0.69 0.27
C VAL A 102 11.82 1.54 1.25
N LEU A 103 12.44 0.92 2.26
CA LEU A 103 13.23 1.65 3.24
C LEU A 103 14.43 2.34 2.59
N MET A 104 15.06 1.68 1.61
CA MET A 104 16.10 2.27 0.77
C MET A 104 15.57 3.51 0.05
N LEU A 105 14.46 3.38 -0.70
CA LEU A 105 13.85 4.51 -1.43
C LEU A 105 13.48 5.66 -0.50
N MET A 106 12.94 5.36 0.68
CA MET A 106 12.64 6.37 1.69
C MET A 106 13.89 7.13 2.11
N LYS A 107 14.97 6.44 2.47
CA LYS A 107 16.23 7.06 2.93
C LYS A 107 16.83 8.02 1.90
N TYR A 108 16.79 7.65 0.62
CA TYR A 108 17.37 8.47 -0.45
C TYR A 108 16.42 9.54 -0.99
N SER A 109 15.21 9.64 -0.46
CA SER A 109 14.23 10.65 -0.88
C SER A 109 14.26 11.85 0.04
N PRO A 110 14.28 13.09 -0.50
CA PRO A 110 14.32 14.30 0.32
C PRO A 110 12.99 14.56 1.04
N HIS A 111 11.86 14.24 0.41
CA HIS A 111 10.52 14.47 0.94
C HIS A 111 9.50 13.47 0.36
N TRP A 112 8.30 13.43 0.94
CA TRP A 112 7.26 12.44 0.63
C TRP A 112 6.94 12.28 -0.85
N ARG A 113 6.75 13.40 -1.58
CA ARG A 113 6.43 13.39 -3.02
C ARG A 113 7.45 12.59 -3.84
N VAL A 114 8.75 12.91 -3.72
CA VAL A 114 9.81 12.20 -4.45
C VAL A 114 9.89 10.72 -4.06
N PHE A 115 9.63 10.39 -2.80
CA PHE A 115 9.56 9.00 -2.36
C PHE A 115 8.42 8.25 -3.08
N MET A 116 7.21 8.82 -3.11
CA MET A 116 6.07 8.20 -3.76
C MET A 116 6.28 8.06 -5.28
N ASP A 117 6.81 9.09 -5.95
CA ASP A 117 7.09 9.04 -7.39
C ASP A 117 8.07 7.89 -7.74
N ARG A 118 9.13 7.73 -6.94
CA ARG A 118 10.09 6.62 -7.09
C ARG A 118 9.44 5.28 -6.78
N LEU A 119 8.65 5.21 -5.72
CA LEU A 119 7.95 3.99 -5.34
C LEU A 119 6.97 3.53 -6.41
N ASP A 120 6.22 4.45 -7.00
CA ASP A 120 5.26 4.17 -8.07
C ASP A 120 5.95 3.70 -9.36
N ARG A 121 7.14 4.23 -9.65
CA ARG A 121 7.95 3.81 -10.79
C ARG A 121 8.58 2.42 -10.60
N GLU A 122 9.20 2.18 -9.45
CA GLU A 122 9.93 0.92 -9.18
C GLU A 122 8.98 -0.23 -8.79
N PHE A 123 7.90 0.07 -8.06
CA PHE A 123 6.99 -0.92 -7.48
C PHE A 123 5.53 -0.51 -7.69
N PRO A 124 5.00 -0.51 -8.93
CA PRO A 124 3.62 -0.10 -9.17
C PRO A 124 2.60 -0.95 -8.38
N GLN A 125 1.46 -0.33 -8.04
CA GLN A 125 0.38 -1.05 -7.37
C GLN A 125 -0.28 -2.07 -8.32
N TRP A 126 -0.54 -3.27 -7.82
CA TRP A 126 -1.27 -4.28 -8.57
C TRP A 126 -2.77 -3.97 -8.62
N GLY A 127 -3.39 -4.19 -9.78
CA GLY A 127 -4.84 -4.05 -9.94
C GLY A 127 -5.36 -2.61 -9.95
N THR A 128 -4.48 -1.63 -10.17
CA THR A 128 -4.88 -0.22 -10.35
C THR A 128 -4.76 0.12 -11.82
N ASN A 129 -5.83 0.67 -12.42
CA ASN A 129 -5.72 1.31 -13.74
C ASN A 129 -4.74 2.48 -13.60
N PHE A 130 -3.64 2.45 -14.34
CA PHE A 130 -2.76 3.61 -14.43
C PHE A 130 -3.56 4.77 -15.03
N LEU A 131 -3.45 5.97 -14.44
CA LEU A 131 -3.75 7.19 -15.17
C LEU A 131 -2.74 7.25 -16.33
N LEU A 132 -3.23 7.05 -17.56
CA LEU A 132 -2.43 7.35 -18.73
C LEU A 132 -2.05 8.83 -18.66
N PRO A 133 -0.75 9.19 -18.79
CA PRO A 133 -0.42 10.59 -19.01
C PRO A 133 -1.14 11.01 -20.28
N PHE A 134 -2.03 12.00 -20.18
CA PHE A 134 -2.53 12.64 -21.38
C PHE A 134 -1.33 13.29 -22.07
N PRO A 135 -1.13 13.08 -23.38
CA PRO A 135 -0.16 13.84 -24.14
C PRO A 135 -0.40 15.34 -23.91
N GLU A 136 0.67 16.12 -23.74
CA GLU A 136 0.59 17.59 -23.53
C GLU A 136 -0.17 18.29 -24.67
N ASP A 137 -0.20 17.67 -25.85
CA ASP A 137 -0.89 18.09 -27.07
C ASP A 137 -2.31 17.51 -27.23
N TYR A 138 -2.87 16.86 -26.20
CA TYR A 138 -4.24 16.36 -26.24
C TYR A 138 -5.25 17.52 -26.11
N SER A 139 -5.81 17.96 -27.24
CA SER A 139 -7.07 18.70 -27.27
C SER A 139 -8.24 17.71 -27.33
N PRO A 140 -9.11 17.63 -26.31
CA PRO A 140 -10.31 16.82 -26.43
C PRO A 140 -11.17 17.33 -27.60
N PRO A 141 -11.78 16.44 -28.39
CA PRO A 141 -12.77 16.86 -29.39
C PRO A 141 -13.86 17.66 -28.69
N ASN A 142 -14.42 18.66 -29.37
CA ASN A 142 -15.45 19.54 -28.85
C ASN A 142 -16.69 18.69 -28.50
N LEU A 143 -16.77 18.21 -27.26
CA LEU A 143 -17.86 17.38 -26.81
C LEU A 143 -19.11 18.27 -26.74
N PRO A 144 -20.24 17.84 -27.33
CA PRO A 144 -21.48 18.55 -27.09
C PRO A 144 -21.72 18.62 -25.58
N PRO A 145 -22.28 19.73 -25.08
CA PRO A 145 -22.61 19.83 -23.66
C PRO A 145 -23.44 18.61 -23.25
N PRO A 146 -23.21 18.05 -22.05
CA PRO A 146 -24.01 16.92 -21.59
C PRO A 146 -25.48 17.29 -21.66
N PRO A 147 -26.36 16.38 -22.12
CA PRO A 147 -27.79 16.66 -22.18
C PRO A 147 -28.27 17.08 -20.79
N ASN A 148 -29.02 18.18 -20.71
CA ASN A 148 -29.62 18.63 -19.47
C ASN A 148 -30.50 17.48 -18.95
N PHE A 149 -30.12 16.88 -17.82
CA PHE A 149 -31.00 16.01 -17.06
C PHE A 149 -32.01 16.88 -16.31
N ILE A 150 -32.90 17.52 -17.05
CA ILE A 150 -34.20 17.95 -16.54
C ILE A 150 -35.24 17.14 -17.31
N ASP A 151 -35.91 16.26 -16.56
CA ASP A 151 -37.33 15.95 -16.64
C ASP A 151 -37.60 14.50 -16.18
N GLY A 152 -38.44 14.36 -15.15
CA GLY A 152 -38.98 13.10 -14.64
C GLY A 152 -39.24 13.11 -13.15
#